data_AF-A0AAE1K1N5-F1
#
_entry.id   AF-A0AAE1K1N5-F1
#
_cell.length_a   1.000
_cell.length_b   1.000
_cell.length_c   1.000
_cell.angle_alpha   90.00
_cell.angle_beta   90.00
_cell.angle_gamma   90.00
#
_symmetry.space_group_name_H-M   'P 1'
#
loop_
_entity.id
_entity.type
_entity.pdbx_description
1 polymer ?
#
loop_
_entity_poly.entity_id
_entity_poly.type
_entity_poly.pdbx_seq_one_letter_code
_entity_poly.pdbx_strand_id
1 'polypeptide(L)'
;MARVRGAGNPSPSPSHTLIITIIIIILVFSCPEKPGRVGQITPSRNISRLLDNLLQGYDQKLRPNFGGEPTTVEIDIEVRSMSQISEMDMVSGRKREREERDGYGEKGERDKKGEREGKETYSMDCYFRQSWVDARLAFSDLDQAITLSLSVLDKLWKPDTYFYNGKRSYVHLITTPNKFIRLYQNGRILYSSR
;
A
#
# COMPACT_ATOMS: atom_id res chain seq x y z
N MET A 1 36.69 -59.52 -45.33
CA MET A 1 35.98 -58.81 -44.24
C MET A 1 37.00 -58.18 -43.32
N ALA A 2 36.91 -56.87 -43.10
CA ALA A 2 37.89 -56.05 -42.39
C ALA A 2 37.90 -56.33 -40.88
N ARG A 3 39.08 -56.41 -40.26
CA ARG A 3 39.26 -56.46 -38.80
C ARG A 3 39.90 -55.15 -38.33
N VAL A 4 39.11 -54.37 -37.60
CA VAL A 4 39.43 -53.06 -37.05
C VAL A 4 40.54 -53.17 -35.99
N ARG A 5 41.58 -52.34 -36.09
CA ARG A 5 42.57 -52.09 -35.03
C ARG A 5 41.97 -51.10 -34.02
N GLY A 6 41.75 -51.53 -32.78
CA GLY A 6 41.45 -50.64 -31.65
C GLY A 6 42.75 -50.15 -31.03
N ALA A 7 43.00 -48.84 -31.10
CA ALA A 7 44.11 -48.18 -30.44
C ALA A 7 43.90 -48.17 -28.92
N GLY A 8 44.87 -48.67 -28.16
CA GLY A 8 44.93 -48.51 -26.72
C GLY A 8 45.25 -47.05 -26.40
N ASN A 9 44.34 -46.36 -25.70
CA ASN A 9 44.60 -45.04 -25.15
C ASN A 9 45.68 -45.13 -24.06
N PRO A 10 46.70 -44.26 -24.07
CA PRO A 10 47.70 -44.22 -23.01
C PRO A 10 47.07 -43.68 -21.71
N SER A 11 47.24 -44.43 -20.62
CA SER A 11 46.88 -44.00 -19.27
C SER A 11 47.68 -42.74 -18.88
N PRO A 12 47.04 -41.67 -18.39
CA PRO A 12 47.75 -40.45 -18.00
C PRO A 12 48.62 -40.69 -16.77
N SER A 13 49.88 -40.28 -16.83
CA SER A 13 50.82 -40.40 -15.72
C SER A 13 50.42 -39.48 -14.54
N PRO A 14 50.72 -39.86 -13.29
CA PRO A 14 50.25 -39.15 -12.08
C PRO A 14 50.66 -37.67 -12.01
N SER A 15 51.76 -37.30 -12.68
CA SER A 15 52.28 -35.94 -12.75
C SER A 15 51.35 -34.97 -13.48
N HIS A 16 50.74 -35.39 -14.59
CA HIS A 16 49.87 -34.51 -15.38
C HIS A 16 48.53 -34.27 -14.71
N THR A 17 47.97 -35.29 -14.04
CA THR A 17 46.72 -35.16 -13.29
C THR A 17 46.86 -34.19 -12.13
N LEU A 18 47.99 -34.23 -11.41
CA LEU A 18 48.28 -33.30 -10.31
C LEU A 18 48.42 -31.85 -10.80
N ILE A 19 49.11 -31.63 -11.90
CA ILE A 19 49.27 -30.28 -12.50
C ILE A 19 47.91 -29.73 -12.93
N ILE A 20 47.07 -30.55 -13.58
CA ILE A 20 45.73 -30.13 -14.01
C ILE A 20 44.84 -29.79 -12.80
N THR A 21 44.90 -30.58 -11.71
CA THR A 21 44.15 -30.26 -10.49
C THR A 21 44.62 -28.97 -9.81
N ILE A 22 45.94 -28.70 -9.80
CA ILE A 22 46.49 -27.46 -9.22
C ILE A 22 46.06 -26.24 -10.06
N ILE A 23 46.06 -26.35 -11.39
CA ILE A 23 45.60 -25.26 -12.29
C ILE A 23 44.10 -24.99 -12.10
N ILE A 24 43.27 -26.04 -11.95
CA ILE A 24 41.83 -25.87 -11.67
C ILE A 24 41.62 -25.20 -10.30
N ILE A 25 42.36 -25.59 -9.26
CA ILE A 25 42.28 -24.96 -7.94
C ILE A 25 42.70 -23.48 -8.02
N ILE A 26 43.78 -23.15 -8.74
CA ILE A 26 44.22 -21.76 -8.92
C ILE A 26 43.19 -20.94 -9.71
N LEU A 27 42.53 -21.51 -10.72
CA LEU A 27 41.47 -20.83 -11.49
C LEU A 27 40.17 -20.65 -10.68
N VAL A 28 39.84 -21.59 -9.79
CA VAL A 28 38.69 -21.49 -8.88
C VAL A 28 38.97 -20.51 -7.72
N PHE A 29 40.21 -20.43 -7.25
CA PHE A 29 40.63 -19.52 -6.17
C PHE A 29 41.12 -18.13 -6.66
N SER A 30 41.30 -17.92 -7.97
CA SER A 30 41.64 -16.60 -8.56
C SER A 30 40.44 -15.87 -9.15
N CYS A 31 39.22 -16.12 -8.64
CA CYS A 31 38.19 -15.09 -8.73
C CYS A 31 38.46 -14.08 -7.62
N PRO A 32 39.01 -12.89 -7.92
CA PRO A 32 38.85 -11.78 -7.00
C PRO A 32 37.34 -11.56 -6.91
N GLU A 33 36.76 -12.00 -5.81
CA GLU A 33 35.46 -11.58 -5.34
C GLU A 33 35.47 -10.06 -5.47
N LYS A 34 34.70 -9.54 -6.45
CA LYS A 34 34.61 -8.11 -6.63
C LYS A 34 34.11 -7.59 -5.29
N PRO A 35 34.87 -6.77 -4.54
CA PRO A 35 34.28 -6.10 -3.41
C PRO A 35 33.11 -5.33 -4.00
N GLY A 36 31.90 -5.73 -3.60
CA GLY A 36 30.70 -4.96 -3.89
C GLY A 36 31.06 -3.51 -3.62
N ARG A 37 30.81 -2.67 -4.62
CA ARG A 37 31.11 -1.24 -4.57
C ARG A 37 30.49 -0.70 -3.27
N VAL A 38 31.28 -0.61 -2.20
CA VAL A 38 30.94 0.22 -1.05
C VAL A 38 31.17 1.62 -1.57
N GLY A 39 30.17 2.14 -2.29
CA GLY A 39 30.06 3.55 -2.52
C GLY A 39 30.16 4.19 -1.14
N GLN A 40 31.15 5.05 -0.96
CA GLN A 40 31.25 5.88 0.21
C GLN A 40 29.95 6.69 0.31
N ILE A 41 29.04 6.29 1.20
CA ILE A 41 27.84 7.10 1.49
C ILE A 41 28.30 8.14 2.49
N THR A 42 28.58 9.34 1.99
CA THR A 42 28.79 10.54 2.79
C THR A 42 27.51 10.90 3.57
N PRO A 43 27.63 11.52 4.76
CA PRO A 43 26.56 11.62 5.76
C PRO A 43 25.55 12.77 5.52
N SER A 44 25.27 13.10 4.27
CA SER A 44 24.15 13.99 3.92
C SER A 44 23.50 13.53 2.61
N ARG A 45 23.03 12.28 2.60
CA ARG A 45 22.32 11.75 1.43
C ARG A 45 20.98 12.48 1.30
N ASN A 46 20.84 13.23 0.20
CA ASN A 46 19.65 13.99 -0.12
C ASN A 46 18.45 13.04 -0.28
N ILE A 47 17.52 13.07 0.69
CA ILE A 47 16.26 12.31 0.67
C ILE A 47 15.51 12.54 -0.64
N SER A 48 15.57 13.76 -1.19
CA SER A 48 15.00 14.10 -2.49
C SER A 48 15.50 13.19 -3.63
N ARG A 49 16.82 12.93 -3.71
CA ARG A 49 17.38 12.08 -4.78
C ARG A 49 16.95 10.63 -4.64
N LEU A 50 16.85 10.15 -3.40
CA LEU A 50 16.35 8.80 -3.14
C LEU A 50 14.88 8.69 -3.57
N LEU A 51 14.05 9.68 -3.21
CA LEU A 51 12.64 9.71 -3.61
C LEU A 51 12.47 9.80 -5.13
N ASP A 52 13.27 10.62 -5.80
CA ASP A 52 13.25 10.73 -7.26
C ASP A 52 13.57 9.38 -7.92
N ASN A 53 14.55 8.64 -7.39
CA ASN A 53 14.90 7.31 -7.87
C ASN A 53 13.81 6.28 -7.61
N LEU A 54 13.18 6.30 -6.42
CA LEU A 54 12.09 5.37 -6.07
C LEU A 54 10.81 5.62 -6.88
N LEU A 55 10.55 6.87 -7.23
CA LEU A 55 9.38 7.27 -8.00
C LEU A 55 9.63 7.19 -9.51
N GLN A 56 10.86 6.95 -9.96
CA GLN A 56 11.20 6.83 -11.36
C GLN A 56 10.54 5.58 -11.96
N GLY A 57 9.56 5.77 -12.84
CA GLY A 57 8.82 4.67 -13.48
C GLY A 57 7.78 4.00 -12.57
N TYR A 58 7.49 4.57 -11.40
CA TYR A 58 6.42 4.09 -10.54
C TYR A 58 5.06 4.42 -11.16
N ASP A 59 4.27 3.40 -11.48
CA ASP A 59 2.88 3.58 -11.91
C ASP A 59 1.93 3.43 -10.72
N GLN A 60 1.31 4.55 -10.34
CA GLN A 60 0.32 4.61 -9.27
C GLN A 60 -1.02 3.97 -9.61
N LYS A 61 -1.31 3.67 -10.89
CA LYS A 61 -2.56 3.00 -11.28
C LYS A 61 -2.52 1.51 -10.99
N LEU A 62 -1.32 0.95 -10.92
CA LEU A 62 -1.10 -0.46 -10.66
C LEU A 62 -0.93 -0.70 -9.16
N ARG A 63 -1.82 -1.53 -8.62
CA ARG A 63 -1.70 -2.01 -7.24
C ARG A 63 -0.39 -2.78 -7.04
N PRO A 64 0.18 -2.77 -5.83
CA PRO A 64 1.29 -3.66 -5.48
C PRO A 64 0.92 -5.11 -5.79
N ASN A 65 1.86 -5.87 -6.35
CA ASN A 65 1.64 -7.27 -6.76
C ASN A 65 0.48 -7.46 -7.74
N PHE A 66 0.33 -6.57 -8.73
CA PHE A 66 -0.66 -6.76 -9.79
C PHE A 66 -0.46 -8.11 -10.50
N GLY A 67 -1.51 -8.95 -10.51
CA GLY A 67 -1.47 -10.31 -11.06
C GLY A 67 -0.92 -11.39 -10.12
N GLY A 68 -0.48 -11.04 -8.91
CA GLY A 68 -0.02 -11.98 -7.89
C GLY A 68 -0.91 -11.97 -6.64
N GLU A 69 -0.28 -12.19 -5.48
CA GLU A 69 -0.97 -12.24 -4.19
C GLU A 69 -1.72 -10.94 -3.86
N PRO A 70 -2.87 -11.02 -3.17
CA PRO A 70 -3.61 -9.85 -2.72
C PRO A 70 -2.75 -8.93 -1.83
N THR A 71 -2.87 -7.62 -2.04
CA THR A 71 -2.23 -6.64 -1.15
C THR A 71 -2.96 -6.60 0.18
N THR A 72 -2.30 -7.03 1.26
CA THR A 72 -2.83 -6.87 2.62
C THR A 72 -2.75 -5.41 3.04
N VAL A 73 -3.92 -4.83 3.35
CA VAL A 73 -4.03 -3.47 3.91
C VAL A 73 -4.49 -3.60 5.36
N GLU A 74 -3.61 -3.25 6.28
CA GLU A 74 -3.94 -3.15 7.70
C GLU A 74 -4.64 -1.82 7.95
N ILE A 75 -5.79 -1.86 8.61
CA ILE A 75 -6.59 -0.68 8.94
C ILE A 75 -6.62 -0.54 10.45
N ASP A 76 -6.34 0.66 10.92
CA ASP A 76 -6.38 1.02 12.33
C ASP A 76 -7.21 2.30 12.49
N ILE A 77 -8.21 2.24 13.36
CA ILE A 77 -9.18 3.32 13.57
C ILE A 77 -9.14 3.71 15.04
N GLU A 78 -8.74 4.95 15.30
CA GLU A 78 -8.78 5.52 16.63
C GLU A 78 -9.91 6.53 16.72
N VAL A 79 -10.96 6.20 17.47
CA VAL A 79 -12.09 7.09 17.70
C VAL A 79 -11.68 8.17 18.70
N ARG A 80 -11.83 9.43 18.29
CA ARG A 80 -11.55 10.62 19.11
C ARG A 80 -12.80 11.09 19.84
N SER A 81 -13.92 11.12 19.14
CA SER A 81 -15.20 11.52 19.71
C SER A 81 -16.32 10.80 18.98
N MET A 82 -17.39 10.53 19.71
CA MET A 82 -18.68 10.15 19.15
C MET A 82 -19.63 11.29 19.46
N SER A 83 -20.29 11.82 18.44
CA SER A 83 -21.30 12.87 18.56
C SER A 83 -22.70 12.27 18.73
N GLN A 84 -23.69 13.14 18.83
CA GLN A 84 -25.09 12.76 19.06
C GLN A 84 -25.59 11.77 18.01
N ILE A 85 -26.27 10.73 18.49
CA ILE A 85 -27.04 9.80 17.68
C ILE A 85 -28.40 10.44 17.44
N SER A 86 -28.79 10.59 16.18
CA SER A 86 -30.13 11.06 15.80
C SER A 86 -31.09 9.87 15.81
N GLU A 87 -31.98 9.82 16.78
CA GLU A 87 -33.09 8.85 16.79
C GLU A 87 -34.28 9.43 16.04
N MET A 88 -34.95 8.62 15.24
CA MET A 88 -36.27 8.92 14.70
C MET A 88 -37.32 8.72 15.77
N ASP A 89 -38.18 9.72 15.95
CA ASP A 89 -39.41 9.55 16.70
C ASP A 89 -40.35 8.55 15.99
N MET A 90 -40.39 7.31 16.51
CA MET A 90 -41.34 6.25 16.13
C MET A 90 -42.82 6.65 16.37
N VAL A 91 -43.07 7.80 17.00
CA VAL A 91 -44.42 8.30 17.33
C VAL A 91 -45.12 8.94 16.12
N SER A 92 -44.39 9.30 15.06
CA SER A 92 -44.99 9.89 13.85
C SER A 92 -45.91 8.92 13.08
N GLY A 93 -45.79 7.60 13.31
CA GLY A 93 -46.71 6.60 12.75
C GLY A 93 -48.09 6.57 13.41
N ARG A 94 -48.23 7.06 14.65
CA ARG A 94 -49.50 6.96 15.42
C ARG A 94 -50.45 8.15 15.22
N LYS A 95 -49.98 9.26 14.62
CA LYS A 95 -50.87 10.41 14.32
C LYS A 95 -51.68 10.23 13.04
N ARG A 96 -51.24 9.38 12.11
CA ARG A 96 -51.99 9.14 10.87
C ARG A 96 -53.31 8.40 11.07
N GLU A 97 -53.37 7.45 11.99
CA GLU A 97 -54.61 6.69 12.23
C GLU A 97 -55.75 7.53 12.84
N ARG A 98 -55.43 8.69 13.43
CA ARG A 98 -56.44 9.59 14.01
C ARG A 98 -56.88 10.69 13.05
N GLU A 99 -55.98 11.18 12.19
CA GLU A 99 -56.27 12.23 11.20
C GLU A 99 -56.93 11.68 9.93
N GLU A 100 -56.73 10.40 9.58
CA GLU A 100 -57.43 9.74 8.45
C GLU A 100 -58.92 9.44 8.76
N ARG A 101 -59.33 9.61 10.03
CA ARG A 101 -60.72 9.46 10.48
C ARG A 101 -61.54 10.75 10.29
N ASP A 102 -60.88 11.90 10.16
CA ASP A 102 -61.53 13.21 10.02
C ASP A 102 -61.37 13.71 8.58
N GLY A 103 -62.13 13.10 7.66
CA GLY A 103 -62.13 13.48 6.25
C GLY A 103 -62.93 14.77 6.00
N TYR A 104 -62.25 15.83 5.55
CA TYR A 104 -62.75 16.83 4.58
C TYR A 104 -61.53 17.50 3.93
N GLY A 105 -61.42 17.43 2.61
CA GLY A 105 -60.17 17.64 1.90
C GLY A 105 -59.88 19.07 1.43
N GLU A 106 -58.63 19.29 1.02
CA GLU A 106 -58.26 20.27 0.02
C GLU A 106 -57.10 19.73 -0.83
N LYS A 107 -57.29 19.73 -2.15
CA LYS A 107 -56.38 19.12 -3.13
C LYS A 107 -55.46 20.22 -3.64
N GLY A 108 -54.31 20.40 -2.99
CA GLY A 108 -53.31 21.39 -3.34
C GLY A 108 -51.90 20.83 -3.27
N GLU A 109 -51.14 21.09 -4.34
CA GLU A 109 -49.68 20.99 -4.45
C GLU A 109 -49.05 19.58 -4.49
N ARG A 110 -48.47 19.27 -5.67
CA ARG A 110 -47.73 18.05 -5.95
C ARG A 110 -46.33 18.19 -5.36
N ASP A 111 -46.24 18.15 -4.04
CA ASP A 111 -44.97 18.18 -3.32
C ASP A 111 -44.13 16.97 -3.71
N LYS A 112 -42.89 17.27 -4.10
CA LYS A 112 -41.85 16.29 -4.41
C LYS A 112 -41.82 15.28 -3.26
N LYS A 113 -42.10 14.01 -3.59
CA LYS A 113 -41.91 12.84 -2.72
C LYS A 113 -40.42 12.68 -2.42
N GLY A 114 -39.89 13.60 -1.63
CA GLY A 114 -38.58 13.52 -1.02
C GLY A 114 -38.64 12.36 -0.03
N GLU A 115 -37.91 11.32 -0.38
CA GLU A 115 -37.58 10.15 0.41
C GLU A 115 -37.23 10.54 1.85
N ARG A 116 -38.23 10.62 2.74
CA ARG A 116 -38.02 10.71 4.18
C ARG A 116 -37.70 9.30 4.69
N GLU A 117 -36.57 8.75 4.23
CA GLU A 117 -35.85 7.76 5.00
C GLU A 117 -35.43 8.47 6.27
N GLY A 118 -36.21 8.30 7.33
CA GLY A 118 -35.72 8.71 8.62
C GLY A 118 -34.49 7.83 8.91
N LYS A 119 -33.41 8.54 9.20
CA LYS A 119 -32.08 8.03 9.04
C LYS A 119 -31.46 8.16 10.41
N GLU A 120 -31.49 7.06 11.17
CA GLU A 120 -30.61 6.89 12.32
C GLU A 120 -29.19 7.24 11.86
N THR A 121 -28.63 8.32 12.40
CA THR A 121 -27.29 8.80 12.05
C THR A 121 -26.51 9.08 13.30
N TYR A 122 -25.23 8.76 13.25
CA TYR A 122 -24.28 9.20 14.24
C TYR A 122 -23.11 9.84 13.51
N SER A 123 -22.48 10.80 14.16
CA SER A 123 -21.24 11.40 13.66
C SER A 123 -20.10 10.96 14.58
N MET A 124 -18.94 10.69 14.01
CA MET A 124 -17.75 10.32 14.77
C MET A 124 -16.53 11.03 14.18
N ASP A 125 -15.64 11.48 15.06
CA ASP A 125 -14.31 11.91 14.67
C ASP A 125 -13.34 10.78 14.95
N CYS A 126 -12.56 10.35 13.95
CA CYS A 126 -11.56 9.30 14.11
C CYS A 126 -10.27 9.63 13.39
N TYR A 127 -9.15 9.12 13.88
CA TYR A 127 -7.96 8.94 13.06
C TYR A 127 -8.08 7.64 12.30
N PHE A 128 -7.97 7.73 10.99
CA PHE A 128 -8.00 6.59 10.08
C PHE A 128 -6.60 6.34 9.56
N ARG A 129 -6.01 5.21 9.97
CA ARG A 129 -4.67 4.76 9.60
C ARG A 129 -4.75 3.54 8.73
N GLN A 130 -3.90 3.51 7.70
CA GLN A 130 -3.77 2.39 6.78
C GLN A 130 -2.30 2.06 6.62
N SER A 131 -1.98 0.77 6.62
CA SER A 131 -0.64 0.32 6.33
C SER A 131 -0.66 -0.80 5.30
N TRP A 132 0.20 -0.67 4.29
CA TRP A 132 0.39 -1.69 3.26
C TRP A 132 1.87 -1.79 2.91
N VAL A 133 2.25 -2.89 2.26
CA VAL A 133 3.62 -3.11 1.80
C VAL A 133 3.65 -2.99 0.29
N ASP A 134 4.52 -2.12 -0.23
CA ASP A 134 4.82 -2.00 -1.65
C ASP A 134 6.32 -2.26 -1.88
N ALA A 135 6.64 -3.42 -2.45
CA ALA A 135 8.02 -3.85 -2.70
C ALA A 135 8.77 -2.91 -3.66
N ARG A 136 8.06 -2.15 -4.51
CA ARG A 136 8.66 -1.21 -5.46
C ARG A 136 9.28 0.01 -4.78
N LEU A 137 8.85 0.31 -3.57
CA LEU A 137 9.30 1.47 -2.78
C LEU A 137 10.29 1.07 -1.69
N ALA A 138 10.73 -0.19 -1.68
CA ALA A 138 11.78 -0.65 -0.78
C ALA A 138 13.12 -0.01 -1.16
N PHE A 139 13.87 0.42 -0.16
CA PHE A 139 15.20 0.99 -0.33
C PHE A 139 16.12 0.39 0.73
N SER A 140 17.37 0.09 0.41
CA SER A 140 18.35 -0.39 1.40
C SER A 140 19.21 0.74 1.98
N ASP A 141 18.99 1.94 1.47
CA ASP A 141 19.86 3.07 1.68
C ASP A 141 19.79 3.60 3.12
N LEU A 142 18.60 3.78 3.70
CA LEU A 142 18.41 4.34 5.04
C LEU A 142 17.90 3.27 6.02
N ASP A 143 18.40 3.31 7.25
CA ASP A 143 17.89 2.48 8.36
C ASP A 143 16.67 3.13 9.06
N GLN A 144 16.39 4.41 8.76
CA GLN A 144 15.27 5.15 9.35
C GLN A 144 14.12 5.32 8.35
N ALA A 145 12.90 5.27 8.87
CA ALA A 145 11.70 5.54 8.10
C ALA A 145 11.57 7.04 7.73
N ILE A 146 11.27 7.30 6.46
CA ILE A 146 11.21 8.62 5.85
C ILE A 146 9.78 9.15 5.92
N THR A 147 9.61 10.38 6.43
CA THR A 147 8.32 11.08 6.37
C THR A 147 8.19 11.77 5.01
N LEU A 148 7.12 11.46 4.27
CA LEU A 148 6.86 12.00 2.94
C LEU A 148 5.93 13.21 3.00
N SER A 149 6.11 14.14 2.05
CA SER A 149 5.17 15.23 1.83
C SER A 149 3.91 14.75 1.09
N LEU A 150 2.81 15.49 1.23
CA LEU A 150 1.55 15.13 0.59
C LEU A 150 1.61 15.17 -0.94
N SER A 151 2.48 15.98 -1.53
CA SER A 151 2.69 16.01 -2.98
C SER A 151 3.24 14.69 -3.55
N VAL A 152 3.89 13.88 -2.71
CA VAL A 152 4.35 12.53 -3.08
C VAL A 152 3.19 11.52 -2.98
N LEU A 153 2.22 11.73 -2.10
CA LEU A 153 1.03 10.86 -1.98
C LEU A 153 0.27 10.75 -3.31
N ASP A 154 0.12 11.87 -4.01
CA ASP A 154 -0.62 11.94 -5.27
C ASP A 154 0.08 11.19 -6.43
N LYS A 155 1.30 10.71 -6.19
CA LYS A 155 2.09 9.90 -7.12
C LYS A 155 2.21 8.44 -6.66
N LEU A 156 1.69 8.10 -5.49
CA LEU A 156 1.75 6.75 -4.92
C LEU A 156 0.40 6.06 -5.07
N TRP A 157 0.45 4.74 -5.30
CA TRP A 157 -0.75 3.94 -5.21
C TRP A 157 -1.24 3.94 -3.76
N LYS A 158 -2.54 4.12 -3.56
CA LYS A 158 -3.21 4.02 -2.26
C LYS A 158 -4.48 3.19 -2.42
N PRO A 159 -4.92 2.47 -1.38
CA PRO A 159 -6.18 1.76 -1.43
C PRO A 159 -7.37 2.73 -1.46
N ASP A 160 -8.33 2.48 -2.34
CA ASP A 160 -9.58 3.25 -2.45
C ASP A 160 -10.58 2.80 -1.37
N THR A 161 -10.26 3.05 -0.11
CA THR A 161 -11.12 2.67 1.01
C THR A 161 -12.24 3.68 1.20
N TYR A 162 -13.48 3.19 1.28
CA TYR A 162 -14.67 3.99 1.48
C TYR A 162 -15.57 3.38 2.57
N PHE A 163 -16.36 4.23 3.22
CA PHE A 163 -17.34 3.81 4.22
C PHE A 163 -18.69 3.57 3.56
N TYR A 164 -19.11 2.30 3.45
CA TYR A 164 -20.37 1.93 2.80
C TYR A 164 -21.61 2.60 3.44
N ASN A 165 -21.65 2.66 4.77
CA ASN A 165 -22.76 3.28 5.52
C ASN A 165 -22.57 4.81 5.73
N GLY A 166 -21.51 5.39 5.16
CA GLY A 166 -21.22 6.81 5.30
C GLY A 166 -22.22 7.64 4.50
N LYS A 167 -23.16 8.31 5.17
CA LYS A 167 -24.09 9.24 4.50
C LYS A 167 -23.38 10.52 4.06
N ARG A 168 -22.55 11.09 4.95
CA ARG A 168 -21.69 12.24 4.68
C ARG A 168 -20.40 12.06 5.47
N SER A 169 -19.27 12.24 4.80
CA SER A 169 -17.94 12.24 5.42
C SER A 169 -17.24 13.53 5.05
N TYR A 170 -16.69 14.22 6.04
CA TYR A 170 -15.90 15.42 5.83
C TYR A 170 -14.46 15.12 6.22
N VAL A 171 -13.53 15.32 5.29
CA VAL A 171 -12.10 15.33 5.63
C VAL A 171 -11.78 16.71 6.18
N HIS A 172 -11.20 16.80 7.37
CA HIS A 172 -10.86 18.09 7.95
C HIS A 172 -9.74 18.78 7.13
N LEU A 173 -10.08 19.88 6.46
CA LEU A 173 -9.16 20.63 5.58
C LEU A 173 -8.48 21.84 6.26
N ILE A 174 -8.77 22.12 7.55
CA ILE A 174 -8.35 23.35 8.24
C ILE A 174 -7.42 23.02 9.42
N THR A 175 -6.26 23.68 9.62
CA THR A 175 -5.54 24.67 8.79
C THR A 175 -4.49 24.05 7.85
N THR A 176 -4.14 22.78 8.04
CA THR A 176 -3.42 21.92 7.10
C THR A 176 -4.16 20.58 7.04
N PRO A 177 -4.22 19.90 5.88
CA PRO A 177 -4.74 18.53 5.84
C PRO A 177 -3.89 17.67 6.79
N ASN A 178 -4.50 17.15 7.85
CA ASN A 178 -3.87 16.29 8.86
C ASN A 178 -3.62 14.89 8.29
N LYS A 179 -2.84 14.86 7.22
CA LYS A 179 -2.41 13.66 6.53
C LYS A 179 -0.90 13.60 6.64
N PHE A 180 -0.39 12.45 7.06
CA PHE A 180 1.03 12.18 7.01
C PHE A 180 1.27 10.80 6.45
N ILE A 181 2.40 10.63 5.79
CA ILE A 181 2.82 9.36 5.22
C ILE A 181 4.23 9.07 5.69
N ARG A 182 4.45 7.82 6.07
CA ARG A 182 5.76 7.33 6.45
C ARG A 182 6.11 6.11 5.64
N LEU A 183 7.26 6.14 5.00
CA LEU A 183 7.82 5.03 4.23
C LEU A 183 8.94 4.37 5.04
N TYR A 184 8.82 3.08 5.28
CA TYR A 184 9.83 2.26 5.93
C TYR A 184 10.75 1.61 4.90
N GLN A 185 11.96 1.23 5.34
CA GLN A 185 13.00 0.63 4.51
C GLN A 185 12.52 -0.62 3.73
N ASN A 186 11.67 -1.42 4.36
CA ASN A 186 11.09 -2.63 3.78
C ASN A 186 9.97 -2.37 2.74
N GLY A 187 9.71 -1.12 2.37
CA GLY A 187 8.62 -0.75 1.46
C GLY A 187 7.25 -0.69 2.14
N ARG A 188 7.18 -0.82 3.47
CA ARG A 188 5.93 -0.60 4.22
C ARG A 188 5.59 0.90 4.21
N ILE A 189 4.37 1.21 3.85
CA ILE A 189 3.81 2.56 3.91
C ILE A 189 2.83 2.61 5.08
N LEU A 190 2.90 3.69 5.85
CA LEU A 190 1.89 4.08 6.82
C LEU A 190 1.26 5.38 6.32
N TYR A 191 -0.04 5.34 6.04
CA TYR A 191 -0.88 6.49 5.75
C TYR A 191 -1.77 6.78 6.96
N SER A 192 -1.82 8.02 7.39
CA SER A 192 -2.72 8.45 8.45
C SER A 192 -3.50 9.67 8.00
N SER A 193 -4.78 9.70 8.31
CA SER A 193 -5.69 10.82 8.03
C SER A 193 -6.65 11.05 9.19
N ARG A 194 -7.21 12.26 9.27
CA ARG A 194 -8.30 12.64 10.17
C ARG A 194 -9.48 13.18 9.37
#